data_AF-A0A843EL79-F1
#
_entry.id   AF-A0A843EL79-F1
#
_cell.length_a   1.000
_cell.length_b   1.000
_cell.length_c   1.000
_cell.angle_alpha   90.00
_cell.angle_beta   90.00
_cell.angle_gamma   90.00
#
_symmetry.space_group_name_H-M   'P 1'
#
loop_
_entity.id
_entity.type
_entity.pdbx_description
1 polymer ?
#
loop_
_entity_poly.entity_id
_entity_poly.type
_entity_poly.pdbx_seq_one_letter_code
_entity_poly.pdbx_strand_id
1 'polypeptide(L)'
;MEINGVKIQDTFAEGFGIKVSRLIITAATKHLAKIAATEATGFATSVIGCPAEAGIDQYVPPTESPDGRPGYAIMICHMSKKALGGQIM
;
A
#
# COMPACT_ATOMS: atom_id res chain seq x y z
N MET A 1 -27.51 11.43 -9.05
CA MET A 1 -26.62 11.06 -10.18
C MET A 1 -26.84 9.59 -10.49
N GLU A 2 -26.68 9.16 -11.74
CA GLU A 2 -26.68 7.75 -12.13
C GLU A 2 -25.46 7.45 -13.00
N ILE A 3 -24.82 6.30 -12.78
CA ILE A 3 -23.69 5.82 -13.58
C ILE A 3 -24.03 4.38 -14.00
N ASN A 4 -24.05 4.11 -15.31
CA ASN A 4 -24.42 2.80 -15.87
C ASN A 4 -25.76 2.24 -15.33
N GLY A 5 -26.75 3.10 -15.12
CA GLY A 5 -28.07 2.72 -14.58
C GLY A 5 -28.08 2.43 -13.07
N VAL A 6 -26.96 2.62 -12.36
CA VAL A 6 -26.88 2.51 -10.90
C VAL A 6 -26.99 3.90 -10.27
N LYS A 7 -27.92 4.05 -9.34
CA LYS A 7 -28.11 5.28 -8.57
C LYS A 7 -26.90 5.54 -7.68
N ILE A 8 -26.29 6.71 -7.85
CA ILE A 8 -25.27 7.24 -6.93
C ILE A 8 -25.99 8.08 -5.89
N GLN A 9 -25.91 7.65 -4.64
CA GLN A 9 -26.48 8.37 -3.52
C GLN A 9 -25.77 9.72 -3.35
N ASP A 10 -26.55 10.79 -3.19
CA ASP A 10 -26.04 12.11 -2.89
C ASP A 10 -25.66 12.18 -1.41
N THR A 11 -24.41 11.84 -1.13
CA THR A 11 -23.83 11.72 0.22
C THR A 11 -22.31 11.83 0.12
N PHE A 12 -21.60 11.68 1.23
CA PHE A 12 -20.15 11.83 1.29
C PHE A 12 -19.48 10.69 2.05
N ALA A 13 -18.17 10.53 1.82
CA ALA A 13 -17.29 9.68 2.61
C ALA A 13 -16.37 10.58 3.46
N GLU A 14 -16.25 10.29 4.75
CA GLU A 14 -15.38 11.04 5.67
C GLU A 14 -14.06 10.30 5.86
N GLY A 15 -12.94 10.97 5.53
CA GLY A 15 -11.59 10.44 5.69
C GLY A 15 -10.92 10.93 6.96
N PHE A 16 -9.85 10.24 7.38
CA PHE A 16 -9.09 10.57 8.59
C PHE A 16 -7.62 10.83 8.26
N GLY A 17 -6.98 11.69 9.06
CA GLY A 17 -5.54 11.93 8.94
C GLY A 17 -4.71 10.72 9.39
N ILE A 18 -3.85 10.22 8.51
CA ILE A 18 -2.95 9.08 8.77
C ILE A 18 -1.52 9.40 8.29
N LYS A 19 -0.52 8.69 8.82
CA LYS A 19 0.87 8.78 8.35
C LYS A 19 1.12 7.61 7.41
N VAL A 20 1.81 7.87 6.29
CA VAL A 20 2.02 6.89 5.23
C VAL A 20 3.49 6.91 4.81
N SER A 21 4.06 5.73 4.68
CA SER A 21 5.34 5.50 4.01
C SER A 21 5.06 4.74 2.71
N ARG A 22 5.67 5.19 1.61
CA ARG A 22 5.62 4.50 0.33
C ARG A 22 7.02 3.95 0.00
N LEU A 23 7.13 2.64 -0.14
CA LEU A 23 8.41 1.94 -0.36
C LEU A 23 8.38 1.24 -1.72
N ILE A 24 9.53 1.09 -2.37
CA ILE A 24 9.69 0.27 -3.57
C ILE A 24 10.50 -0.97 -3.19
N ILE A 25 9.92 -2.16 -3.41
CA ILE A 25 10.60 -3.44 -3.24
C ILE A 25 10.95 -3.98 -4.63
N THR A 26 12.24 -4.02 -4.96
CA THR A 26 12.74 -4.62 -6.20
C THR A 26 13.29 -6.03 -5.95
N ALA A 27 13.21 -6.91 -6.96
CA ALA A 27 13.75 -8.27 -6.86
C ALA A 27 14.26 -8.77 -8.21
N ALA A 28 14.92 -9.94 -8.22
CA ALA A 28 15.43 -10.55 -9.45
C ALA A 28 14.33 -10.86 -10.48
N THR A 29 13.10 -11.13 -10.03
CA THR A 29 11.95 -11.38 -10.90
C THR A 29 10.70 -10.68 -10.39
N LYS A 30 9.74 -10.41 -11.28
CA LYS A 30 8.42 -9.89 -10.91
C LYS A 30 7.69 -10.79 -9.89
N HIS A 31 7.90 -12.10 -9.96
CA HIS A 31 7.31 -13.05 -9.03
C HIS A 31 7.87 -12.89 -7.61
N LEU A 32 9.19 -12.84 -7.47
CA LEU A 32 9.85 -12.65 -6.17
C LEU A 32 9.52 -11.30 -5.55
N ALA A 33 9.47 -10.24 -6.36
CA ALA A 33 9.06 -8.91 -5.89
C ALA A 33 7.62 -8.94 -5.34
N LYS A 34 6.72 -9.66 -6.01
CA LYS A 34 5.33 -9.81 -5.56
C LYS A 34 5.23 -10.60 -4.26
N ILE A 35 6.00 -11.67 -4.09
CA ILE A 35 6.05 -12.44 -2.83
C ILE A 35 6.45 -11.51 -1.69
N ALA A 36 7.57 -10.79 -1.83
CA ALA A 36 8.05 -9.89 -0.80
C ALA A 36 7.05 -8.78 -0.47
N ALA A 37 6.45 -8.16 -1.50
CA ALA A 37 5.43 -7.13 -1.30
C ALA A 37 4.15 -7.67 -0.64
N THR A 38 3.73 -8.89 -0.97
CA THR A 38 2.55 -9.54 -0.37
C THR A 38 2.80 -9.86 1.10
N GLU A 39 3.95 -10.46 1.41
CA GLU A 39 4.29 -10.84 2.79
C GLU A 39 4.47 -9.60 3.68
N ALA A 40 5.19 -8.57 3.18
CA ALA A 40 5.41 -7.32 3.89
C ALA A 40 4.12 -6.52 4.16
N THR A 41 3.04 -6.80 3.43
CA THR A 41 1.74 -6.13 3.58
C THR A 41 0.67 -7.04 4.20
N GLY A 42 1.06 -8.23 4.66
CA GLY A 42 0.20 -9.16 5.39
C GLY A 42 -0.13 -8.68 6.81
N PHE A 43 -1.20 -9.23 7.40
CA PHE A 43 -1.69 -8.88 8.75
C PHE A 43 -1.78 -7.35 8.99
N ALA A 44 -2.25 -6.61 8.00
CA ALA A 44 -2.26 -5.15 8.04
C ALA A 44 -3.54 -4.57 7.39
N THR A 45 -4.72 -5.07 7.78
CA THR A 45 -5.99 -4.63 7.18
C THR A 45 -6.56 -3.37 7.80
N SER A 46 -6.48 -3.23 9.12
CA SER A 46 -6.97 -2.05 9.84
C SER A 46 -6.20 -1.83 11.13
N VAL A 47 -5.79 -0.60 11.39
CA VAL A 47 -5.09 -0.21 12.64
C VAL A 47 -5.94 -0.39 13.91
N ILE A 48 -7.23 -0.72 13.76
CA ILE A 48 -8.12 -1.08 14.87
C ILE A 48 -7.70 -2.41 15.52
N GLY A 49 -7.20 -3.36 14.72
CA GLY A 49 -6.86 -4.71 15.20
C GLY A 49 -5.58 -5.30 14.59
N CYS A 50 -4.93 -4.58 13.69
CA CYS A 50 -3.65 -4.95 13.07
C CYS A 50 -2.54 -3.96 13.47
N PRO A 51 -1.27 -4.37 13.38
CA PRO A 51 -0.14 -3.48 13.68
C PRO A 51 0.00 -2.28 12.73
N ALA A 52 -0.56 -2.37 11.53
CA ALA A 52 -0.58 -1.32 10.52
C ALA A 52 -1.80 -1.47 9.59
N GLU A 53 -1.96 -0.50 8.69
CA GLU A 53 -2.69 -0.67 7.43
C GLU A 53 -1.68 -0.71 6.30
N ALA A 54 -1.68 -1.74 5.45
CA ALA A 54 -0.70 -1.86 4.38
C ALA A 54 -1.26 -2.55 3.14
N GLY A 55 -0.66 -2.27 2.00
CA GLY A 55 -1.05 -2.89 0.73
C GLY A 55 -0.09 -2.60 -0.41
N ILE A 56 -0.25 -3.37 -1.48
CA ILE A 56 0.44 -3.14 -2.75
C ILE A 56 -0.25 -2.00 -3.48
N ASP A 57 0.51 -0.95 -3.80
CA ASP A 57 0.05 0.20 -4.59
C ASP A 57 0.07 -0.15 -6.09
N GLN A 58 1.25 -0.49 -6.63
CA GLN A 58 1.40 -0.79 -8.04
C GLN A 58 2.65 -1.60 -8.37
N TYR A 59 2.64 -2.22 -9.55
CA TYR A 59 3.83 -2.82 -10.16
C TYR A 59 4.76 -1.71 -10.68
N VAL A 60 6.07 -1.86 -10.45
CA VAL A 60 7.11 -0.95 -10.95
C VAL A 60 7.94 -1.68 -12.01
N PRO A 61 7.91 -1.23 -13.28
CA PRO A 61 8.71 -1.84 -14.33
C PRO A 61 10.21 -1.56 -14.12
N PRO A 62 11.10 -2.42 -14.65
CA PRO A 62 12.56 -2.23 -14.57
C PRO A 62 13.05 -0.86 -15.04
N THR A 63 12.39 -0.24 -16.01
CA THR A 63 12.75 1.07 -16.56
C THR A 63 12.51 2.24 -15.61
N GLU A 64 11.75 2.02 -14.54
CA GLU A 64 11.37 3.05 -13.56
C GLU A 64 11.97 2.78 -12.17
N SER A 65 12.67 1.66 -11.99
CA SER A 65 13.31 1.33 -10.71
C SER A 65 14.76 1.82 -10.64
N PRO A 66 15.27 2.21 -9.46
CA PRO A 66 16.63 2.73 -9.30
C PRO A 66 17.74 1.74 -9.69
N ASP A 67 17.46 0.43 -9.63
CA ASP A 67 18.42 -0.64 -9.87
C ASP A 67 18.15 -1.42 -11.16
N GLY A 68 17.19 -0.98 -11.98
CA GLY A 68 16.86 -1.62 -13.25
C GLY A 68 16.19 -2.99 -13.11
N ARG A 69 15.64 -3.33 -11.93
CA ARG A 69 14.95 -4.61 -11.67
C ARG A 69 13.43 -4.43 -11.52
N PRO A 70 12.61 -5.46 -11.79
CA PRO A 70 11.16 -5.38 -11.55
C PRO A 70 10.86 -5.24 -10.06
N GLY A 71 9.83 -4.47 -9.71
CA GLY A 71 9.46 -4.25 -8.32
C GLY A 71 7.96 -4.01 -8.11
N TYR A 72 7.59 -3.79 -6.85
CA TYR A 72 6.27 -3.28 -6.47
C TYR A 72 6.44 -2.13 -5.49
N ALA A 73 5.64 -1.09 -5.66
CA ALA A 73 5.45 -0.08 -4.64
C ALA A 73 4.44 -0.60 -3.62
N ILE A 74 4.75 -0.45 -2.33
CA ILE A 74 3.84 -0.73 -1.22
C ILE A 74 3.61 0.53 -0.41
N MET A 75 2.46 0.59 0.27
CA MET A 75 2.13 1.61 1.25
C MET A 75 1.96 0.95 2.61
N ILE A 76 2.54 1.56 3.64
CA ILE A 76 2.34 1.19 5.04
C ILE A 76 1.88 2.44 5.80
N CYS A 77 0.82 2.31 6.57
CA CYS A 77 0.06 3.38 7.16
C CYS A 77 -0.10 3.17 8.67
N HIS A 78 -0.01 4.25 9.45
CA HIS A 78 -0.32 4.25 10.88
C HIS A 78 -0.72 5.65 11.37
N MET A 79 -1.48 5.72 12.46
CA MET A 79 -1.91 6.97 13.10
C MET A 79 -0.77 7.89 13.60
N SER A 80 0.43 7.37 13.88
CA SER A 80 1.54 8.17 14.41
C SER A 80 2.85 7.88 13.69
N LYS A 81 3.74 8.88 13.61
CA LYS A 81 5.06 8.72 12.98
C LYS A 81 5.94 7.70 13.71
N LYS A 82 5.85 7.65 15.05
CA LYS A 82 6.62 6.71 15.87
C LYS A 82 6.23 5.26 15.57
N ALA A 83 4.93 4.98 15.55
CA ALA A 83 4.43 3.64 15.27
C ALA A 83 4.69 3.23 13.81
N LEU A 84 4.48 4.15 12.85
CA LEU A 84 4.86 3.91 11.45
C LEU A 84 6.36 3.59 11.32
N GLY A 85 7.21 4.33 12.04
CA GLY A 85 8.65 4.04 12.12
C GLY A 85 8.93 2.61 12.59
N GLY A 86 8.17 2.11 13.57
CA GLY A 86 8.26 0.72 14.03
C GLY A 86 7.78 -0.33 13.03
N GLN A 87 6.92 0.03 12.07
CA GLN A 87 6.38 -0.89 11.05
C GLN A 87 7.24 -0.96 9.78
N ILE A 88 8.18 -0.04 9.60
CA ILE A 88 9.08 0.02 8.42
C ILE A 88 10.52 -0.39 8.74
N MET A 89 10.77 -0.87 9.96
CA MET A 89 12.05 -1.42 10.42
C MET A 89 11.97 -2.95 10.49
#